data_AF-A0A835BKN4-F1
#
_entry.id   AF-A0A835BKN4-F1
#
_cell.length_a   1.000
_cell.length_b   1.000
_cell.length_c   1.000
_cell.angle_alpha   90.00
_cell.angle_beta   90.00
_cell.angle_gamma   90.00
#
_symmetry.space_group_name_H-M   'P 1'
#
loop_
_entity.id
_entity.type
_entity.pdbx_description
1 polymer ?
#
loop_
_entity_poly.entity_id
_entity_poly.type
_entity_poly.pdbx_seq_one_letter_code
_entity_poly.pdbx_strand_id
1 'polypeptide(L)'
;MVKTSGNETEYVSLRLELAQSSVKPNTIIEASFKFLIYDRSYGKHKEHQVINHSFQAASTSSGTACMIALETLKKQSSQFLLNNSCTFGIKFIKVATVKANTTLETLFVQKTSIFNDSGVHTWEIKGFFALKSPCYSPEFEVGGYTWFIKMCTSQDGNHLSMYLSMKKPNHLPKDSANLVECTLSIKDQESGKHQKLTGRCQFSNNSPAWGWKKFVSLQDFKDASKGYLIKGKCCIEAEVALVGSSKKE
;
A
#
# COMPACT_ATOMS: atom_id res chain seq x y z
N MET A 1 14.94 -4.90 8.56
CA MET A 1 15.82 -6.09 8.41
C MET A 1 16.64 -6.23 9.69
N VAL A 2 16.67 -7.42 10.30
CA VAL A 2 17.56 -7.69 11.45
C VAL A 2 18.97 -7.86 10.91
N LYS A 3 19.96 -7.22 11.54
CA LYS A 3 21.37 -7.31 11.19
C LYS A 3 22.20 -7.56 12.44
N THR A 4 23.32 -8.24 12.25
CA THR A 4 24.32 -8.48 13.30
C THR A 4 25.43 -7.45 13.15
N SER A 5 25.84 -6.82 14.26
CA SER A 5 27.02 -5.94 14.27
C SER A 5 28.30 -6.77 14.37
N GLY A 6 29.46 -6.15 14.12
CA GLY A 6 30.77 -6.79 14.35
C GLY A 6 31.02 -7.25 15.80
N ASN A 7 30.15 -6.84 16.74
CA ASN A 7 30.16 -7.22 18.15
C ASN A 7 29.02 -8.21 18.49
N GLU A 8 28.54 -9.00 17.52
CA GLU A 8 27.47 -10.02 17.65
C GLU A 8 26.10 -9.53 18.15
N THR A 9 25.93 -8.24 18.42
CA THR A 9 24.64 -7.70 18.86
C THR A 9 23.69 -7.57 17.66
N GLU A 10 22.55 -8.24 17.74
CA GLU A 10 21.47 -8.14 16.76
C GLU A 10 20.69 -6.83 16.92
N TYR A 11 20.38 -6.17 15.80
CA TYR A 11 19.62 -4.92 15.78
C TYR A 11 18.71 -4.84 14.57
N VAL A 12 17.66 -4.04 14.66
CA VAL A 12 16.81 -3.69 13.53
C VAL A 12 17.39 -2.47 12.83
N SER A 13 17.53 -2.57 11.51
CA SER A 13 17.85 -1.44 10.63
C SER A 13 16.72 -1.18 9.64
N LEU A 14 16.52 0.11 9.36
CA LEU A 14 15.62 0.59 8.30
C LEU A 14 16.42 1.42 7.30
N ARG A 15 16.11 1.20 6.03
CA ARG A 15 16.60 2.00 4.91
C ARG A 15 15.39 2.44 4.10
N LEU A 16 15.45 3.69 3.66
CA LEU A 16 14.58 4.21 2.62
C LEU A 16 15.28 3.94 1.29
N GLU A 17 14.56 3.35 0.35
CA GLU A 17 15.07 3.01 -0.97
C GLU A 17 14.25 3.69 -2.06
N LEU A 18 14.96 4.28 -3.02
CA LEU A 18 14.38 4.85 -4.21
C LEU A 18 14.11 3.73 -5.23
N ALA A 19 12.84 3.52 -5.55
CA ALA A 19 12.45 2.51 -6.54
C ALA A 19 12.91 2.93 -7.95
N GLN A 20 13.72 2.09 -8.59
CA GLN A 20 14.35 2.37 -9.90
C GLN A 20 13.35 2.65 -11.03
N SER A 21 12.11 2.17 -10.92
CA SER A 21 11.03 2.45 -11.88
C SER A 21 10.53 3.90 -11.88
N SER A 22 10.99 4.74 -10.94
CA SER A 22 10.29 5.98 -10.58
C SER A 22 11.03 7.27 -10.98
N VAL A 23 12.28 7.20 -11.46
CA VAL A 23 13.14 8.40 -11.57
C VAL A 23 13.94 8.43 -12.87
N LYS A 24 13.88 9.55 -13.59
CA LYS A 24 14.67 9.78 -14.81
C LYS A 24 16.16 9.90 -14.47
N PRO A 25 17.09 9.48 -15.36
CA PRO A 25 18.54 9.43 -15.09
C PRO A 25 19.16 10.72 -14.52
N ASN A 26 18.62 11.89 -14.88
CA ASN A 26 19.15 13.21 -14.48
C ASN A 26 18.36 13.87 -13.33
N THR A 27 17.76 13.08 -12.45
CA THR A 27 16.95 13.60 -11.35
C THR A 27 17.62 13.27 -10.02
N ILE A 28 17.83 14.30 -9.20
CA ILE A 28 18.28 14.17 -7.82
C ILE A 28 17.07 14.45 -6.92
N ILE A 29 16.80 13.56 -5.97
CA ILE A 29 15.75 13.75 -4.97
C ILE A 29 16.43 14.01 -3.63
N GLU A 30 16.39 15.26 -3.18
CA GLU A 30 16.86 15.64 -1.86
C GLU A 30 15.75 15.37 -0.85
N ALA A 31 16.00 14.47 0.10
CA ALA A 31 15.04 14.15 1.14
C ALA A 31 15.65 14.29 2.54
N SER A 32 14.91 14.98 3.40
CA SER A 32 15.10 15.04 4.84
C SER A 32 14.00 14.23 5.50
N PHE A 33 14.35 13.19 6.25
CA PHE A 33 13.37 12.30 6.88
C PHE A 33 13.83 11.78 8.23
N LYS A 34 12.89 11.31 9.05
CA LYS A 34 13.14 10.60 10.31
C LYS A 34 12.42 9.26 10.26
N PHE A 35 13.02 8.24 10.85
CA PHE A 35 12.28 7.01 11.13
C PHE A 35 11.61 7.06 12.49
N LEU A 36 10.52 6.30 12.61
CA LEU A 36 9.67 6.20 13.77
C LEU A 36 9.48 4.73 14.15
N ILE A 37 9.42 4.45 15.44
CA ILE A 37 8.89 3.19 15.98
C ILE A 37 7.74 3.52 16.93
N TYR A 38 6.58 2.91 16.71
CA TYR A 38 5.33 3.23 17.42
C TYR A 38 5.15 2.35 18.65
N ASP A 39 4.71 2.96 19.75
CA ASP A 39 4.41 2.26 21.00
C ASP A 39 2.92 1.89 21.17
N ARG A 40 2.60 1.20 22.27
CA ARG A 40 1.29 0.63 22.68
C ARG A 40 0.07 1.54 22.56
N SER A 41 0.26 2.86 22.43
CA SER A 41 -0.81 3.81 22.19
C SER A 41 -0.57 4.46 20.84
N TYR A 42 -1.52 4.40 19.91
CA TYR A 42 -1.40 4.85 18.50
C TYR A 42 -0.97 6.32 18.27
N GLY A 43 -0.46 7.03 19.28
CA GLY A 43 0.08 8.39 19.22
C GLY A 43 1.43 8.64 19.90
N LYS A 44 2.10 7.66 20.52
CA LYS A 44 3.48 7.86 21.04
C LYS A 44 4.49 7.07 20.19
N HIS A 45 5.54 7.75 19.77
CA HIS A 45 6.57 7.19 18.91
C HIS A 45 7.96 7.65 19.34
N LYS A 46 8.96 6.80 19.16
CA LYS A 46 10.36 7.20 19.31
C LYS A 46 10.88 7.64 17.94
N GLU A 47 11.21 8.93 17.83
CA GLU A 47 11.86 9.49 16.64
C GLU A 47 13.36 9.17 16.64
N HIS A 48 13.87 8.79 15.48
CA HIS A 48 15.31 8.76 15.22
C HIS A 48 15.80 10.09 14.66
N GLN A 49 17.13 10.24 14.62
CA GLN A 49 17.79 11.42 14.07
C GLN A 49 17.33 11.71 12.64
N VAL A 50 17.34 12.99 12.27
CA VAL A 50 17.06 13.42 10.90
C VAL A 50 18.14 12.91 9.98
N ILE A 51 17.74 12.26 8.91
CA ILE A 51 18.59 11.81 7.83
C ILE A 51 18.33 12.72 6.64
N ASN A 52 19.40 13.35 6.16
CA ASN A 52 19.40 14.10 4.90
C ASN A 52 20.13 13.26 3.85
N HIS A 53 19.50 13.07 2.70
CA HIS A 53 20.12 12.30 1.62
C HIS A 53 19.65 12.76 0.24
N SER A 54 20.58 12.73 -0.71
CA SER A 54 20.33 13.03 -2.12
C SER A 54 20.24 11.71 -2.89
N PHE A 55 19.01 11.24 -3.10
CA PHE A 55 18.73 10.02 -3.82
C PHE A 55 18.90 10.25 -5.33
N GLN A 56 19.65 9.36 -5.97
CA GLN A 56 19.91 9.37 -7.42
C GLN A 56 20.16 7.94 -7.92
N ALA A 57 20.24 7.73 -9.24
CA ALA A 57 20.43 6.40 -9.81
C ALA A 57 21.66 5.65 -9.23
N ALA A 58 22.74 6.39 -8.92
CA ALA A 58 23.95 5.85 -8.30
C ALA A 58 23.91 5.78 -6.76
N SER A 59 22.90 6.38 -6.12
CA SER A 59 22.75 6.42 -4.65
C SER A 59 21.28 6.30 -4.29
N THR A 60 20.76 5.07 -4.32
CA THR A 60 19.33 4.80 -4.20
C THR A 60 18.88 4.50 -2.78
N SER A 61 19.79 4.37 -1.80
CA SER A 61 19.42 3.94 -0.45
C SER A 61 20.10 4.79 0.62
N SER A 62 19.32 5.17 1.63
CA SER A 62 19.83 5.83 2.84
C SER A 62 19.02 5.40 4.05
N GLY A 63 19.66 5.33 5.21
CA GLY A 63 18.98 4.93 6.43
C GLY A 63 19.85 4.94 7.66
N THR A 64 19.30 4.43 8.76
CA THR A 64 20.03 4.31 10.02
C THR A 64 20.42 2.86 10.25
N ALA A 65 21.71 2.63 10.51
CA ALA A 65 22.13 1.40 11.16
C ALA A 65 21.68 1.45 12.63
N CYS A 66 21.44 0.28 13.24
CA CYS A 66 21.13 0.14 14.66
C CYS A 66 20.02 1.08 15.18
N MET A 67 18.83 1.01 14.60
CA MET A 67 17.68 1.79 15.09
C MET A 67 17.26 1.34 16.51
N ILE A 68 17.23 0.03 16.72
CA ILE A 68 16.89 -0.55 18.01
C ILE A 68 17.58 -1.89 18.12
N ALA A 69 18.25 -2.13 19.25
CA ALA A 69 18.78 -3.44 19.56
C ALA A 69 17.62 -4.44 19.64
N LEU A 70 17.82 -5.64 19.08
CA LEU A 70 16.77 -6.65 19.05
C LEU A 70 16.31 -7.04 20.44
N GLU A 71 17.24 -7.10 21.40
CA GLU A 71 16.96 -7.30 22.83
C GLU A 71 16.03 -6.23 23.41
N THR A 72 16.27 -4.96 23.05
CA THR A 72 15.42 -3.85 23.51
C THR A 72 14.02 -3.93 22.89
N LEU A 73 13.93 -4.38 21.63
CA LEU A 73 12.66 -4.59 20.95
C LEU A 73 11.87 -5.76 21.54
N LYS A 74 12.54 -6.88 21.83
CA LYS A 74 11.94 -8.11 22.38
C LYS A 74 11.65 -8.07 23.87
N LYS A 75 12.24 -7.12 24.61
CA LYS A 75 12.03 -6.99 26.06
C LYS A 75 10.53 -6.93 26.36
N GLN A 76 10.05 -7.71 27.32
CA GLN A 76 8.62 -7.80 27.67
C GLN A 76 8.01 -6.46 28.16
N SER A 77 8.87 -5.54 28.62
CA SER A 77 8.52 -4.15 28.95
C SER A 77 8.61 -3.18 27.77
N SER A 78 9.11 -3.61 26.61
CA SER A 78 9.06 -2.81 25.40
C SER A 78 7.60 -2.59 25.03
N GLN A 79 7.26 -1.37 24.67
CA GLN A 79 5.92 -1.03 24.21
C GLN A 79 5.78 -1.19 22.69
N PHE A 80 6.82 -1.69 22.03
CA PHE A 80 6.97 -1.65 20.58
C PHE A 80 6.59 -2.96 19.86
N LEU A 81 6.48 -4.09 20.59
CA LEU A 81 6.17 -5.40 20.02
C LEU A 81 4.82 -5.92 20.57
N LEU A 82 3.84 -6.12 19.68
CA LEU A 82 2.48 -6.59 19.99
C LEU A 82 2.18 -7.83 19.13
N ASN A 83 1.82 -8.96 19.74
CA ASN A 83 1.48 -10.21 19.04
C ASN A 83 2.52 -10.59 17.97
N ASN A 84 3.81 -10.46 18.32
CA ASN A 84 4.94 -10.70 17.41
C ASN A 84 5.01 -9.74 16.20
N SER A 85 4.30 -8.61 16.25
CA SER A 85 4.29 -7.55 15.24
C SER A 85 4.81 -6.24 15.83
N CYS A 86 5.54 -5.46 15.02
CA CYS A 86 6.04 -4.13 15.37
C CYS A 86 5.78 -3.19 14.19
N THR A 87 5.37 -1.95 14.47
CA THR A 87 5.09 -0.96 13.43
C THR A 87 6.20 0.08 13.37
N PHE A 88 6.78 0.21 12.18
CA PHE A 88 7.76 1.24 11.86
C PHE A 88 7.13 2.29 10.94
N GLY A 89 7.57 3.54 11.07
CA GLY A 89 7.14 4.64 10.23
C GLY A 89 8.31 5.45 9.69
N ILE A 90 8.00 6.28 8.71
CA ILE A 90 8.89 7.31 8.20
C ILE A 90 8.13 8.64 8.19
N LYS A 91 8.79 9.69 8.67
CA LYS A 91 8.31 11.06 8.61
C LYS A 91 9.20 11.85 7.68
N PHE A 92 8.66 12.24 6.54
CA PHE A 92 9.33 13.18 5.63
C PHE A 92 9.21 14.59 6.21
N ILE A 93 10.34 15.27 6.30
CA ILE A 93 10.44 16.69 6.71
C ILE A 93 10.47 17.56 5.45
N LYS A 94 11.27 17.16 4.46
CA LYS A 94 11.40 17.83 3.17
C LYS A 94 11.69 16.79 2.11
N VAL A 95 11.05 16.91 0.95
CA VAL A 95 11.43 16.18 -0.26
C VAL A 95 11.43 17.19 -1.40
N ALA A 96 12.56 17.34 -2.09
CA ALA A 96 12.71 18.25 -3.22
C ALA A 96 13.29 17.50 -4.42
N THR A 97 12.80 17.82 -5.60
CA THR A 97 13.34 17.26 -6.85
C THR A 97 14.20 18.33 -7.52
N VAL A 98 15.48 18.03 -7.72
CA VAL A 98 16.44 18.88 -8.42
C VAL A 98 16.71 18.24 -9.79
N LYS A 99 16.41 18.98 -10.86
CA LYS A 99 16.80 18.62 -12.23
C LYS A 99 17.78 19.66 -12.74
N ALA A 100 18.77 19.21 -13.50
CA ALA A 100 19.60 20.12 -14.29
C ALA A 100 18.68 20.93 -15.21
N ASN A 101 18.55 22.24 -14.95
CA ASN A 101 17.86 23.25 -15.77
C ASN A 101 16.35 23.43 -15.55
N THR A 102 15.78 23.02 -14.40
CA THR A 102 14.38 23.33 -14.07
C THR A 102 14.19 23.75 -12.61
N THR A 103 13.14 24.52 -12.36
CA THR A 103 12.71 25.07 -11.08
C THR A 103 12.72 24.02 -9.95
N LEU A 104 13.14 24.40 -8.74
CA LEU A 104 13.05 23.57 -7.54
C LEU A 104 11.58 23.22 -7.26
N GLU A 105 11.20 21.95 -7.44
CA GLU A 105 9.87 21.43 -7.09
C GLU A 105 9.92 20.86 -5.66
N THR A 106 9.08 21.36 -4.75
CA THR A 106 9.00 20.85 -3.37
C THR A 106 7.76 19.96 -3.20
N LEU A 107 7.96 18.75 -2.70
CA LEU A 107 6.89 17.81 -2.40
C LEU A 107 6.53 17.89 -0.92
N PHE A 108 5.30 18.31 -0.64
CA PHE A 108 4.74 18.28 0.70
C PHE A 108 3.83 17.05 0.86
N VAL A 109 4.11 16.26 1.90
CA VAL A 109 3.18 15.24 2.36
C VAL A 109 2.19 15.94 3.28
N GLN A 110 1.00 16.25 2.76
CA GLN A 110 -0.06 16.81 3.57
C GLN A 110 -0.73 15.68 4.36
N LYS A 111 -0.49 15.65 5.67
CA LYS A 111 -1.34 14.87 6.60
C LYS A 111 -2.62 15.67 6.81
N THR A 112 -3.54 15.62 5.86
CA THR A 112 -4.89 16.17 6.05
C THR A 112 -5.57 15.37 7.16
N SER A 113 -5.90 16.02 8.26
CA SER A 113 -6.46 15.42 9.48
C SER A 113 -7.93 14.98 9.35
N ILE A 114 -8.43 14.73 8.14
CA ILE A 114 -9.81 14.33 7.87
C ILE A 114 -9.82 13.46 6.61
N PHE A 115 -9.53 12.17 6.76
CA PHE A 115 -10.06 11.18 5.81
C PHE A 115 -10.68 10.06 6.66
N ASN A 116 -11.89 10.31 7.12
CA ASN A 116 -12.81 9.23 7.52
C ASN A 116 -13.63 8.76 6.30
N ASP A 117 -13.20 9.11 5.09
CA ASP A 117 -13.85 8.67 3.85
C ASP A 117 -13.39 7.25 3.53
N SER A 118 -13.89 6.31 4.33
CA SER A 118 -13.91 4.90 3.98
C SER A 118 -15.28 4.53 3.44
N GLY A 119 -15.29 3.63 2.46
CA GLY A 119 -16.50 3.13 1.85
C GLY A 119 -16.37 1.66 1.56
N VAL A 120 -17.51 0.97 1.59
CA VAL A 120 -17.62 -0.45 1.24
C VAL A 120 -18.50 -0.56 0.01
N HIS A 121 -18.00 -1.24 -1.00
CA HIS A 121 -18.75 -1.57 -2.20
C HIS A 121 -18.89 -3.08 -2.33
N THR A 122 -20.11 -3.55 -2.60
CA THR A 122 -20.42 -4.95 -2.83
C THR A 122 -20.79 -5.17 -4.29
N TRP A 123 -20.10 -6.09 -4.95
CA TRP A 123 -20.35 -6.51 -6.31
C TRP A 123 -20.88 -7.95 -6.34
N GLU A 124 -22.18 -8.08 -6.58
CA GLU A 124 -22.84 -9.37 -6.77
C GLU A 124 -22.76 -9.83 -8.22
N ILE A 125 -22.20 -11.02 -8.43
CA ILE A 125 -22.13 -11.68 -9.73
C ILE A 125 -23.13 -12.82 -9.71
N LYS A 126 -24.14 -12.78 -10.58
CA LYS A 126 -25.20 -13.81 -10.64
C LYS A 126 -24.93 -14.94 -11.64
N GLY A 127 -23.95 -14.78 -12.53
CA GLY A 127 -23.66 -15.72 -13.62
C GLY A 127 -22.17 -15.75 -13.95
N PHE A 128 -21.34 -16.14 -12.98
CA PHE A 128 -19.88 -16.12 -13.10
C PHE A 128 -19.37 -16.86 -14.34
N PHE A 129 -19.96 -18.02 -14.67
CA PHE A 129 -19.54 -18.83 -15.82
C PHE A 129 -19.79 -18.16 -17.18
N ALA A 130 -20.67 -17.17 -17.26
CA ALA A 130 -20.93 -16.40 -18.47
C ALA A 130 -20.06 -15.13 -18.58
N LEU A 131 -19.29 -14.79 -17.54
CA LEU A 131 -18.43 -13.62 -17.57
C LEU A 131 -17.22 -13.84 -18.47
N LYS A 132 -16.95 -12.86 -19.31
CA LYS A 132 -15.69 -12.78 -20.05
C LYS A 132 -14.60 -12.27 -19.10
N SER A 133 -13.40 -12.82 -19.21
CA SER A 133 -12.19 -12.35 -18.51
C SER A 133 -11.46 -11.37 -19.43
N PRO A 134 -11.16 -10.12 -19.02
CA PRO A 134 -11.46 -9.50 -17.72
C PRO A 134 -12.93 -9.05 -17.59
N CYS A 135 -13.43 -9.02 -16.35
CA CYS A 135 -14.73 -8.48 -15.98
C CYS A 135 -14.57 -7.32 -14.98
N TYR A 136 -15.59 -6.45 -14.92
CA TYR A 136 -15.56 -5.20 -14.17
C TYR A 136 -16.82 -5.06 -13.31
N SER A 137 -16.67 -4.53 -12.10
CA SER A 137 -17.80 -4.11 -11.28
C SER A 137 -18.46 -2.85 -11.85
N PRO A 138 -19.67 -2.50 -11.39
CA PRO A 138 -20.15 -1.13 -11.45
C PRO A 138 -19.16 -0.15 -10.81
N GLU A 139 -19.21 1.10 -11.25
CA GLU A 139 -18.44 2.18 -10.64
C GLU A 139 -19.05 2.56 -9.28
N PHE A 140 -18.21 2.98 -8.33
CA PHE A 140 -18.63 3.42 -7.00
C PHE A 140 -17.75 4.57 -6.48
N GLU A 141 -18.31 5.41 -5.62
CA GLU A 141 -17.64 6.61 -5.11
C GLU A 141 -17.14 6.42 -3.68
N VAL A 142 -15.86 6.72 -3.44
CA VAL A 142 -15.28 6.80 -2.09
C VAL A 142 -14.29 7.95 -2.05
N GLY A 143 -14.47 8.85 -1.08
CA GLY A 143 -13.57 9.99 -0.85
C GLY A 143 -13.46 10.94 -2.04
N GLY A 144 -14.55 11.11 -2.80
CA GLY A 144 -14.59 11.98 -3.98
C GLY A 144 -13.88 11.41 -5.22
N TYR A 145 -13.57 10.11 -5.21
CA TYR A 145 -13.02 9.40 -6.36
C TYR A 145 -13.94 8.28 -6.80
N THR A 146 -14.04 8.11 -8.11
CA THR A 146 -14.73 6.99 -8.74
C THR A 146 -13.80 5.78 -8.85
N TRP A 147 -14.25 4.65 -8.33
CA TRP A 147 -13.54 3.38 -8.29
C TRP A 147 -14.31 2.29 -9.03
N PHE A 148 -13.61 1.24 -9.43
CA PHE A 148 -14.20 -0.01 -9.91
C PHE A 148 -13.24 -1.18 -9.64
N ILE A 149 -13.80 -2.39 -9.53
CA ILE A 149 -13.04 -3.62 -9.36
C ILE A 149 -12.84 -4.25 -10.74
N LYS A 150 -11.61 -4.66 -11.06
CA LYS A 150 -11.29 -5.51 -12.20
C LYS A 150 -10.94 -6.90 -11.69
N MET A 151 -11.62 -7.92 -12.22
CA MET A 151 -11.31 -9.31 -11.98
C MET A 151 -10.93 -10.00 -13.30
N CYS A 152 -9.86 -10.79 -13.28
CA CYS A 152 -9.43 -11.56 -14.44
C CYS A 152 -8.71 -12.84 -14.01
N THR A 153 -8.61 -13.80 -14.92
CA THR A 153 -7.72 -14.94 -14.78
C THR A 153 -6.26 -14.48 -14.83
N SER A 154 -5.42 -15.03 -13.97
CA SER A 154 -3.97 -14.81 -13.99
C SER A 154 -3.34 -15.33 -15.29
N GLN A 155 -2.11 -14.89 -15.58
CA GLN A 155 -1.34 -15.37 -16.74
C GLN A 155 -1.08 -16.88 -16.71
N ASP A 156 -0.95 -17.47 -15.52
CA ASP A 156 -0.80 -18.93 -15.36
C ASP A 156 -2.12 -19.70 -15.50
N GLY A 157 -3.24 -19.00 -15.68
CA GLY A 157 -4.57 -19.60 -15.84
C GLY A 157 -5.11 -20.32 -14.60
N ASN A 158 -4.41 -20.27 -13.46
CA ASN A 158 -4.73 -21.06 -12.27
C ASN A 158 -5.27 -20.23 -11.10
N HIS A 159 -5.25 -18.90 -11.20
CA HIS A 159 -5.71 -18.00 -10.15
C HIS A 159 -6.68 -16.97 -10.71
N LEU A 160 -7.51 -16.43 -9.81
CA LEU A 160 -8.16 -15.15 -10.04
C LEU A 160 -7.24 -14.04 -9.55
N SER A 161 -7.02 -13.07 -10.40
CA SER A 161 -6.42 -11.77 -10.09
C SER A 161 -7.53 -10.76 -9.83
N MET A 162 -7.34 -9.90 -8.84
CA MET A 162 -8.31 -8.86 -8.49
C MET A 162 -7.61 -7.53 -8.22
N TYR A 163 -8.16 -6.46 -8.77
CA TYR A 163 -7.59 -5.12 -8.69
C TYR A 163 -8.67 -4.09 -8.39
N LEU A 164 -8.34 -3.17 -7.49
CA LEU A 164 -9.05 -1.90 -7.38
C LEU A 164 -8.47 -0.94 -8.41
N SER A 165 -9.33 -0.26 -9.16
CA SER A 165 -8.94 0.74 -10.15
C SER A 165 -9.66 2.05 -9.89
N MET A 166 -8.91 3.14 -9.90
CA MET A 166 -9.42 4.50 -9.89
C MET A 166 -9.72 4.90 -11.35
N LYS A 167 -10.94 5.34 -11.63
CA LYS A 167 -11.27 5.93 -12.92
C LYS A 167 -10.43 7.20 -13.07
N LYS A 168 -9.71 7.34 -14.19
CA LYS A 168 -8.92 8.54 -14.47
C LYS A 168 -9.89 9.73 -14.54
N PRO A 169 -9.91 10.64 -13.56
CA PRO A 169 -10.70 11.85 -13.69
C PRO A 169 -9.93 12.80 -14.61
N ASN A 170 -10.66 13.51 -15.46
CA ASN A 170 -10.07 14.49 -16.37
C ASN A 170 -9.37 15.66 -15.64
N HIS A 171 -9.53 15.76 -14.32
CA HIS A 171 -9.14 16.91 -13.50
C HIS A 171 -8.12 16.61 -12.38
N LEU A 172 -7.62 15.37 -12.23
CA LEU A 172 -6.53 15.11 -11.28
C LEU A 172 -5.25 15.79 -11.79
N PRO A 173 -4.59 16.66 -10.98
CA PRO A 173 -3.29 17.20 -11.34
C PRO A 173 -2.32 16.07 -11.69
N LYS A 174 -1.56 16.24 -12.79
CA LYS A 174 -0.63 15.21 -13.31
C LYS A 174 0.35 14.67 -12.25
N ASP A 175 0.66 15.48 -11.24
CA ASP A 175 1.62 15.18 -10.18
C ASP A 175 0.97 14.97 -8.80
N SER A 176 -0.26 14.45 -8.76
CA SER A 176 -0.94 14.09 -7.52
C SER A 176 -1.06 12.57 -7.34
N ALA A 177 -1.01 12.12 -6.09
CA ALA A 177 -1.20 10.73 -5.73
C ALA A 177 -1.99 10.61 -4.43
N ASN A 178 -2.85 9.60 -4.35
CA ASN A 178 -3.61 9.25 -3.16
C ASN A 178 -3.06 7.96 -2.56
N LEU A 179 -2.72 8.00 -1.27
CA LEU A 179 -2.43 6.81 -0.50
C LEU A 179 -3.75 6.19 -0.06
N VAL A 180 -4.00 4.96 -0.46
CA VAL A 180 -5.26 4.25 -0.24
C VAL A 180 -4.97 2.94 0.48
N GLU A 181 -5.72 2.68 1.54
CA GLU A 181 -5.85 1.35 2.13
C GLU A 181 -7.04 0.66 1.48
N CYS A 182 -6.82 -0.53 0.95
CA CYS A 182 -7.85 -1.30 0.27
C CYS A 182 -7.86 -2.73 0.81
N THR A 183 -9.06 -3.21 1.15
CA THR A 183 -9.34 -4.63 1.37
C THR A 183 -10.22 -5.12 0.23
N LEU A 184 -9.77 -6.13 -0.51
CA LEU A 184 -10.64 -6.87 -1.44
C LEU A 184 -10.99 -8.22 -0.82
N SER A 185 -12.25 -8.62 -0.95
CA SER A 185 -12.77 -9.85 -0.38
C SER A 185 -13.66 -10.62 -1.35
N ILE A 186 -13.60 -11.95 -1.31
CA ILE A 186 -14.62 -12.85 -1.85
C ILE A 186 -15.39 -13.42 -0.66
N LYS A 187 -16.70 -13.17 -0.62
CA LYS A 187 -17.56 -13.65 0.46
C LYS A 187 -17.82 -15.13 0.27
N ASP A 188 -17.46 -15.89 1.30
CA ASP A 188 -18.07 -17.19 1.57
C ASP A 188 -19.55 -16.97 1.95
N GLN A 189 -20.44 -17.59 1.17
CA GLN A 189 -21.90 -17.45 1.27
C GLN A 189 -22.55 -18.44 2.26
N GLU A 190 -21.77 -19.34 2.87
CA GLU A 190 -22.27 -20.40 3.75
C GLU A 190 -21.69 -20.33 5.17
N SER A 191 -20.35 -20.29 5.32
CA SER A 191 -19.70 -20.38 6.64
C SER A 191 -19.16 -19.06 7.18
N GLY A 192 -19.17 -18.00 6.36
CA GLY A 192 -18.63 -16.67 6.70
C GLY A 192 -17.10 -16.56 6.66
N LYS A 193 -16.39 -17.61 6.24
CA LYS A 193 -14.92 -17.60 6.11
C LYS A 193 -14.50 -16.96 4.79
N HIS A 194 -14.56 -15.64 4.73
CA HIS A 194 -14.23 -14.88 3.52
C HIS A 194 -12.74 -14.94 3.17
N GLN A 195 -12.42 -15.05 1.88
CA GLN A 195 -11.06 -14.81 1.39
C GLN A 195 -10.87 -13.31 1.25
N LYS A 196 -9.97 -12.72 2.04
CA LYS A 196 -9.70 -11.28 1.99
C LYS A 196 -8.20 -10.98 2.01
N LEU A 197 -7.80 -9.95 1.27
CA LEU A 197 -6.44 -9.39 1.30
C LEU A 197 -6.53 -7.88 1.47
N THR A 198 -5.68 -7.35 2.34
CA THR A 198 -5.61 -5.91 2.64
C THR A 198 -4.23 -5.38 2.28
N GLY A 199 -4.16 -4.19 1.71
CA GLY A 199 -2.90 -3.53 1.39
C GLY A 199 -3.04 -2.01 1.27
N ARG A 200 -1.90 -1.32 1.37
CA ARG A 200 -1.78 0.12 1.13
C ARG A 200 -1.03 0.37 -0.15
N CYS A 201 -1.54 1.27 -0.97
CA CYS A 201 -0.97 1.57 -2.28
C CYS A 201 -1.23 3.00 -2.69
N GLN A 202 -0.40 3.50 -3.61
CA GLN A 202 -0.55 4.84 -4.17
C GLN A 202 -1.29 4.75 -5.51
N PHE A 203 -2.38 5.52 -5.62
CA PHE A 203 -3.12 5.72 -6.86
C PHE A 203 -2.76 7.08 -7.46
N SER A 204 -2.46 7.10 -8.74
CA SER A 204 -2.18 8.32 -9.52
C SER A 204 -2.65 8.14 -10.96
N ASN A 205 -2.61 9.21 -11.76
CA ASN A 205 -2.94 9.13 -13.19
C ASN A 205 -2.07 8.11 -13.96
N ASN A 206 -0.82 7.92 -13.52
CA ASN A 206 0.13 6.98 -14.13
C ASN A 206 0.02 5.56 -13.57
N SER A 207 -0.50 5.42 -12.35
CA SER A 207 -0.74 4.13 -11.69
C SER A 207 -2.16 4.09 -11.12
N PRO A 208 -3.18 3.96 -11.98
CA PRO A 208 -4.58 4.05 -11.57
C PRO A 208 -5.13 2.73 -11.01
N ALA A 209 -4.34 1.66 -10.97
CA ALA A 209 -4.80 0.34 -10.54
C ALA A 209 -3.78 -0.33 -9.62
N TRP A 210 -4.28 -1.01 -8.60
CA TRP A 210 -3.46 -1.82 -7.69
C TRP A 210 -4.26 -3.03 -7.19
N GLY A 211 -3.57 -4.13 -6.90
CA GLY A 211 -4.21 -5.35 -6.41
C GLY A 211 -3.31 -6.57 -6.49
N TRP A 212 -3.92 -7.76 -6.49
CA TRP A 212 -3.23 -9.03 -6.35
C TRP A 212 -3.34 -9.87 -7.62
N LYS A 213 -2.19 -10.21 -8.21
CA LYS A 213 -2.09 -11.12 -9.37
C LYS A 213 -2.58 -12.54 -9.04
N LYS A 214 -2.42 -12.98 -7.79
CA LYS A 214 -2.87 -14.29 -7.30
C LYS A 214 -3.69 -14.07 -6.03
N PHE A 215 -4.96 -13.68 -6.20
CA PHE A 215 -5.85 -13.37 -5.09
C PHE A 215 -6.42 -14.66 -4.45
N VAL A 216 -6.92 -15.56 -5.29
CA VAL A 216 -7.41 -16.90 -4.90
C VAL A 216 -7.11 -17.88 -6.03
N SER A 217 -6.83 -19.15 -5.71
CA SER A 217 -6.70 -20.19 -6.73
C SER A 217 -8.08 -20.48 -7.35
N LEU A 218 -8.11 -20.85 -8.63
CA LEU A 218 -9.37 -21.28 -9.27
C LEU A 218 -9.90 -22.59 -8.69
N GLN A 219 -9.02 -23.43 -8.14
CA GLN A 219 -9.39 -24.64 -7.42
C GLN A 219 -10.19 -24.28 -6.17
N ASP A 220 -9.65 -23.45 -5.28
CA ASP A 220 -10.34 -23.00 -4.07
C ASP A 220 -11.59 -22.18 -4.40
N PHE A 221 -11.54 -21.34 -5.44
CA PHE A 221 -12.69 -20.54 -5.84
C PHE A 221 -13.89 -21.37 -6.29
N LYS A 222 -13.64 -22.50 -6.97
CA LYS A 222 -14.67 -23.42 -7.48
C LYS A 222 -15.03 -24.54 -6.49
N ASP A 223 -14.24 -24.72 -5.44
CA ASP A 223 -14.52 -25.69 -4.40
C ASP A 223 -15.77 -25.26 -3.62
N ALA A 224 -16.83 -26.05 -3.74
CA ALA A 224 -18.11 -25.79 -3.09
C ALA A 224 -17.97 -25.68 -1.56
N SER A 225 -17.01 -26.41 -0.95
CA SER A 225 -16.78 -26.36 0.51
C SER A 225 -16.24 -25.02 1.01
N LYS A 226 -15.73 -24.17 0.10
CA LYS A 226 -15.25 -22.82 0.44
C LYS A 226 -16.37 -21.77 0.40
N GLY A 227 -17.53 -22.10 -0.20
CA GLY A 227 -18.69 -21.22 -0.27
C GLY A 227 -18.53 -19.96 -1.15
N TYR A 228 -17.42 -19.82 -1.89
CA TYR A 228 -17.13 -18.63 -2.70
C TYR A 228 -18.00 -18.53 -3.97
N LEU A 229 -18.29 -19.67 -4.60
CA LEU A 229 -19.09 -19.76 -5.82
C LEU A 229 -20.24 -20.76 -5.64
N ILE A 230 -21.43 -20.26 -5.32
CA ILE A 230 -22.62 -21.08 -5.10
C ILE A 230 -23.60 -20.87 -6.25
N LYS A 231 -23.95 -21.96 -6.96
CA LYS A 231 -24.88 -21.94 -8.11
C LYS A 231 -24.51 -20.88 -9.17
N GLY A 232 -23.21 -20.71 -9.43
CA GLY A 232 -22.69 -19.72 -10.38
C GLY A 232 -22.73 -18.27 -9.87
N LYS A 233 -23.06 -18.05 -8.60
CA LYS A 233 -23.08 -16.74 -7.96
C LYS A 233 -21.90 -16.55 -7.03
N CYS A 234 -21.27 -15.38 -7.08
CA CYS A 234 -20.26 -14.97 -6.10
C CYS A 234 -20.47 -13.52 -5.71
N CYS A 235 -19.96 -13.15 -4.54
CA CYS A 235 -20.07 -11.81 -3.99
C CYS A 235 -18.66 -11.31 -3.65
N ILE A 236 -18.30 -10.17 -4.25
CA ILE A 236 -17.01 -9.51 -4.05
C ILE A 236 -17.26 -8.24 -3.25
N GLU A 237 -16.37 -7.91 -2.34
CA GLU A 237 -16.43 -6.68 -1.56
C GLU A 237 -15.10 -5.92 -1.68
N ALA A 238 -15.20 -4.60 -1.82
CA ALA A 238 -14.08 -3.68 -1.72
C ALA A 238 -14.32 -2.71 -0.58
N GLU A 239 -13.48 -2.77 0.44
CA GLU A 239 -13.36 -1.71 1.45
C GLU A 239 -12.22 -0.79 0.99
N VAL A 240 -12.50 0.50 0.86
CA VAL A 240 -11.55 1.51 0.38
C VAL A 240 -11.50 2.62 1.40
N ALA A 241 -10.30 3.03 1.81
CA ALA A 241 -10.09 4.16 2.70
C ALA A 241 -8.96 5.05 2.15
N LEU A 242 -9.24 6.34 1.99
CA LEU A 242 -8.20 7.31 1.70
C LEU A 242 -7.39 7.57 2.97
N VAL A 243 -6.08 7.37 2.91
CA VAL A 243 -5.17 7.54 4.06
C VAL A 243 -4.39 8.84 3.97
N GLY A 244 -4.18 9.36 2.76
CA GLY A 244 -3.51 10.63 2.54
C GLY A 244 -3.44 11.00 1.06
N SER A 245 -3.05 12.24 0.78
CA SER A 245 -2.79 12.70 -0.57
C SER A 245 -1.48 13.48 -0.64
N SER A 246 -0.82 13.45 -1.78
CA SER A 246 0.34 14.29 -2.09
C SER A 246 0.07 15.10 -3.35
N LYS A 247 0.50 16.35 -3.34
CA LYS A 247 0.50 17.26 -4.49
C LYS A 247 1.86 17.92 -4.60
N LYS A 248 2.30 18.19 -5.83
CA LYS A 248 3.39 19.13 -6.08
C LYS A 248 2.83 20.55 -6.10
N GLU A 249 3.53 21.45 -5.41
CA GLU A 249 3.40 22.90 -5.54
C GLU A 249 4.68 23.48 -6.17
#